data_AF-A0A936ZWP0-F1
#
_entry.id   AF-A0A936ZWP0-F1
#
_cell.length_a   1.000
_cell.length_b   1.000
_cell.length_c   1.000
_cell.angle_alpha   90.00
_cell.angle_beta   90.00
_cell.angle_gamma   90.00
#
_symmetry.space_group_name_H-M   'P 1'
#
loop_
_entity.id
_entity.type
_entity.pdbx_description
1 polymer ?
#
loop_
_entity_poly.entity_id
_entity_poly.type
_entity_poly.pdbx_seq_one_letter_code
_entity_poly.pdbx_strand_id
1 'polypeptide(L)'
;MTREQHLAFCKKCTNREMDLKQGLVCTLTKEKANFINECRDYILDPEYQERFDDTKPLENHVIKSLVDNNVLDTLRQEQNYPQGLIAGISTGIVGAAIWGAITVATGFQIGFMALAIGAAVGIAIRFSGKGVDSIFGISGAIIAVLSCLLGNFFSIIGFLAHQEDLNYIDTLFLFDYSFLWPIMQETFSIIDLLFYGIAGAEGYKFSFRALTEKDIAQLKEE
;
A
#
# COMPACT_ATOMS: atom_id res chain seq x y z
N MET A 1 32.35 19.94 4.06
CA MET A 1 31.04 19.46 3.57
C MET A 1 31.19 18.19 2.75
N THR A 2 30.17 17.33 2.77
CA THR A 2 30.07 16.18 1.86
C THR A 2 29.55 16.61 0.48
N ARG A 3 29.68 15.74 -0.53
CA ARG A 3 29.18 16.02 -1.88
C ARG A 3 27.66 16.25 -1.92
N GLU A 4 26.89 15.55 -1.10
CA GLU A 4 25.44 15.75 -1.00
C GLU A 4 25.10 17.14 -0.45
N GLN A 5 25.83 17.60 0.57
CA GLN A 5 25.66 18.94 1.11
C GLN A 5 25.98 20.01 0.06
N HIS A 6 27.07 19.85 -0.69
CA HIS A 6 27.37 20.77 -1.80
C HIS A 6 26.27 20.79 -2.86
N LEU A 7 25.73 19.62 -3.22
CA LEU A 7 24.64 19.52 -4.18
C LEU A 7 23.37 20.20 -3.68
N ALA A 8 23.07 20.14 -2.38
CA ALA A 8 21.92 20.82 -1.79
C ALA A 8 21.98 22.35 -1.97
N PHE A 9 23.17 22.94 -1.93
CA PHE A 9 23.38 24.36 -2.25
C PHE A 9 23.41 24.61 -3.76
N CYS A 10 24.29 23.91 -4.50
CA CYS A 10 24.51 24.19 -5.92
C CYS A 10 23.27 23.94 -6.79
N LYS A 11 22.37 23.03 -6.40
CA LYS A 11 21.09 22.82 -7.11
C LYS A 11 20.20 24.07 -7.11
N LYS A 12 20.29 24.90 -6.06
CA LYS A 12 19.52 26.13 -5.88
C LYS A 12 20.15 27.37 -6.51
N CYS A 13 21.38 27.23 -7.02
CA CYS A 13 22.15 28.35 -7.55
C CYS A 13 21.84 28.58 -9.05
N THR A 14 21.81 29.84 -9.51
CA THR A 14 21.72 30.18 -10.93
C THR A 14 22.95 29.72 -11.72
N ASN A 15 24.10 29.65 -11.06
CA ASN A 15 25.38 29.27 -11.66
C ASN A 15 25.55 27.75 -11.81
N ARG A 16 24.46 26.99 -11.96
CA ARG A 16 24.49 25.53 -12.06
C ARG A 16 24.47 25.07 -13.52
N GLU A 17 25.27 24.06 -13.84
CA GLU A 17 25.30 23.44 -15.16
C GLU A 17 25.45 21.93 -15.03
N MET A 18 24.76 21.17 -15.88
CA MET A 18 24.85 19.71 -15.91
C MET A 18 25.89 19.27 -16.94
N ASP A 19 27.01 18.72 -16.46
CA ASP A 19 28.02 18.08 -17.28
C ASP A 19 27.81 16.56 -17.31
N LEU A 20 27.85 15.94 -18.49
CA LEU A 20 27.56 14.50 -18.65
C LEU A 20 28.62 13.58 -18.04
N LYS A 21 29.84 14.06 -17.81
CA LYS A 21 30.95 13.28 -17.23
C LYS A 21 31.08 13.50 -15.73
N GLN A 22 30.80 14.71 -15.27
CA GLN A 22 31.07 15.15 -13.91
C GLN A 22 29.79 15.35 -13.07
N GLY A 23 28.62 15.44 -13.70
CA GLY A 23 27.37 15.79 -13.06
C GLY A 23 27.23 17.30 -12.85
N LEU A 24 26.57 17.72 -11.77
CA LEU A 24 26.33 19.13 -11.48
C LEU A 24 27.66 19.87 -11.16
N VAL A 25 28.00 20.85 -11.99
CA VAL A 25 29.17 21.73 -11.88
C VAL A 25 28.74 23.20 -11.82
N CYS A 26 29.66 24.08 -11.40
CA CYS A 26 29.44 25.52 -11.43
C CYS A 26 29.77 26.07 -12.83
N THR A 27 28.93 26.95 -13.39
CA THR A 27 29.18 27.62 -14.67
C THR A 27 30.45 28.49 -14.64
N LEU A 28 30.79 29.02 -13.47
CA LEU A 28 31.94 29.92 -13.26
C LEU A 28 33.27 29.16 -13.21
N THR A 29 33.32 28.05 -12.46
CA THR A 29 34.57 27.28 -12.28
C THR A 29 34.68 26.10 -13.24
N LYS A 30 33.58 25.68 -13.86
CA LYS A 30 33.47 24.45 -14.67
C LYS A 30 33.84 23.17 -13.92
N GLU A 31 33.84 23.23 -12.59
CA GLU A 31 34.23 22.14 -11.70
C GLU A 31 33.14 21.85 -10.65
N LYS A 32 33.30 20.71 -9.96
CA LYS A 32 32.49 20.38 -8.78
C LYS A 32 32.80 21.35 -7.65
N ALA A 33 31.78 21.69 -6.87
CA ALA A 33 31.94 22.48 -5.65
C ALA A 33 33.02 21.91 -4.71
N ASN A 34 33.90 22.79 -4.24
CA ASN A 34 35.03 22.49 -3.36
C ASN A 34 35.07 23.39 -2.10
N PHE A 35 34.04 24.21 -1.87
CA PHE A 35 33.98 25.12 -0.73
C PHE A 35 33.73 24.38 0.59
N ILE A 36 34.20 24.95 1.71
CA ILE A 36 34.13 24.26 3.02
C ILE A 36 32.81 24.55 3.74
N ASN A 37 32.41 25.83 3.79
CA ASN A 37 31.22 26.31 4.52
C ASN A 37 30.20 26.98 3.60
N GLU A 38 30.63 27.93 2.77
CA GLU A 38 29.76 28.69 1.89
C GLU A 38 30.44 28.97 0.55
N CYS A 39 29.65 29.19 -0.50
CA CYS A 39 30.13 29.60 -1.82
C CYS A 39 29.99 31.11 -1.95
N ARG A 40 31.10 31.79 -2.24
CA ARG A 40 31.13 33.26 -2.37
C ARG A 40 30.32 33.77 -3.56
N ASP A 41 30.24 32.99 -4.62
CA ASP A 41 29.54 33.31 -5.86
C ASP A 41 28.13 32.68 -5.92
N TYR A 42 27.58 32.32 -4.77
CA TYR A 42 26.25 31.75 -4.68
C TYR A 42 25.19 32.82 -4.98
N ILE A 43 24.36 32.55 -5.98
CA ILE A 43 23.21 33.38 -6.34
C ILE A 43 22.01 32.45 -6.36
N LEU A 44 21.07 32.67 -5.43
CA LEU A 44 19.82 31.90 -5.39
C LEU A 44 19.05 32.13 -6.69
N ASP A 45 18.68 31.04 -7.34
CA ASP A 45 17.83 31.06 -8.51
C ASP A 45 16.37 31.33 -8.09
N PRO A 46 15.77 32.48 -8.47
CA PRO A 46 14.40 32.81 -8.07
C PRO A 46 13.36 31.92 -8.74
N GLU A 47 13.71 31.22 -9.83
CA GLU A 47 12.86 30.21 -10.48
C GLU A 47 13.09 28.81 -9.91
N TYR A 48 14.05 28.63 -8.98
CA TYR A 48 14.23 27.36 -8.31
C TYR A 48 13.04 27.08 -7.40
N GLN A 49 12.16 26.21 -7.89
CA GLN A 49 11.16 25.56 -7.07
C GLN A 49 11.77 24.31 -6.44
N GLU A 50 11.61 24.13 -5.12
CA GLU A 50 11.88 22.83 -4.52
C GLU A 50 10.97 21.79 -5.19
N ARG A 51 11.58 20.93 -6.00
CA ARG A 51 10.87 19.83 -6.63
C ARG A 51 10.62 18.76 -5.57
N PHE A 52 9.52 18.91 -4.85
CA PHE A 52 8.98 17.84 -4.01
C PHE A 52 8.69 16.63 -4.89
N ASP A 53 9.09 15.44 -4.44
CA ASP A 53 8.81 14.20 -5.17
C ASP A 53 7.30 13.95 -5.15
N ASP A 54 6.64 14.20 -6.28
CA ASP A 54 5.21 13.99 -6.50
C ASP A 54 4.90 12.60 -7.07
N THR A 55 5.93 11.77 -7.27
CA THR A 55 5.79 10.43 -7.83
C THR A 55 5.74 9.35 -6.76
N LYS A 56 6.36 9.59 -5.60
CA LYS A 56 6.45 8.60 -4.52
C LYS A 56 5.52 8.91 -3.36
N PRO A 57 4.53 8.04 -3.09
CA PRO A 57 3.75 8.14 -1.87
C PRO A 57 4.63 7.88 -0.65
N LEU A 58 4.51 8.75 0.35
CA LEU A 58 5.15 8.61 1.65
C LEU A 58 4.44 7.55 2.49
N GLU A 59 5.20 6.84 3.32
CA GLU A 59 4.63 5.91 4.29
C GLU A 59 3.88 6.66 5.40
N ASN A 60 2.82 6.07 5.93
CA ASN A 60 1.98 6.72 6.94
C ASN A 60 2.76 7.18 8.19
N HIS A 61 3.77 6.43 8.62
CA HIS A 61 4.60 6.80 9.76
C HIS A 61 5.44 8.06 9.49
N VAL A 62 5.88 8.26 8.24
CA VAL A 62 6.61 9.44 7.78
C VAL A 62 5.66 10.63 7.66
N ILE A 63 4.46 10.42 7.12
CA ILE A 63 3.42 11.47 7.05
C ILE A 63 3.15 12.02 8.45
N LYS A 64 2.94 11.14 9.44
CA LYS A 64 2.69 11.54 10.83
C LYS A 64 3.84 12.28 11.50
N SER A 65 5.08 12.09 11.06
CA SER A 65 6.24 12.79 11.63
C SER A 65 6.58 14.10 10.92
N LEU A 66 6.17 14.26 9.66
CA LEU A 66 6.41 15.47 8.86
C LEU A 66 5.32 16.54 9.01
N VAL A 67 4.16 16.16 9.55
CA VAL A 67 2.94 16.96 9.55
C VAL A 67 2.60 17.39 10.98
N ASP A 68 2.27 18.67 11.17
CA ASP A 68 1.86 19.21 12.48
C ASP A 68 0.44 18.75 12.87
N ASN A 69 0.11 18.84 14.16
CA ASN A 69 -1.18 18.36 14.69
C ASN A 69 -2.40 18.98 13.99
N ASN A 70 -2.33 20.26 13.60
CA ASN A 70 -3.44 20.94 12.92
C ASN A 70 -3.76 20.27 11.57
N VAL A 71 -2.74 19.99 10.75
CA VAL A 71 -2.92 19.35 9.46
C VAL A 71 -3.31 17.88 9.62
N LEU A 72 -2.78 17.19 10.64
CA LEU A 72 -3.19 15.83 10.96
C LEU A 72 -4.68 15.76 11.33
N ASP A 73 -5.19 16.77 12.05
CA ASP A 73 -6.60 16.86 12.39
C ASP A 73 -7.48 17.18 11.17
N THR A 74 -7.01 17.99 10.23
CA THR A 74 -7.67 18.17 8.91
C THR A 74 -7.77 16.84 8.17
N LEU A 75 -6.68 16.07 8.09
CA LEU A 75 -6.68 14.76 7.45
C LEU A 75 -7.65 13.79 8.14
N ARG A 76 -7.76 13.86 9.47
CA ARG A 76 -8.71 13.06 10.25
C ARG A 76 -10.16 13.42 9.98
N GLN A 77 -10.47 14.70 9.80
CA GLN A 77 -11.81 15.15 9.45
C GLN A 77 -12.26 14.63 8.07
N GLU A 78 -11.32 14.37 7.16
CA GLU A 78 -11.62 13.77 5.86
C GLU A 78 -11.84 12.24 5.90
N GLN A 79 -11.52 11.57 7.02
CA GLN A 79 -11.62 10.12 7.12
C GLN A 79 -13.09 9.66 7.17
N ASN A 80 -13.40 8.58 6.47
CA ASN A 80 -14.70 7.93 6.52
C ASN A 80 -14.54 6.43 6.83
N TYR A 81 -14.45 6.11 8.12
CA TYR A 81 -14.22 4.74 8.55
C TYR A 81 -15.33 3.77 8.10
N PRO A 82 -16.64 4.08 8.25
CA PRO A 82 -17.70 3.20 7.77
C PRO A 82 -17.60 2.87 6.27
N GLN A 83 -17.32 3.88 5.42
CA GLN A 83 -17.17 3.65 3.97
C GLN A 83 -15.96 2.79 3.65
N GLY A 84 -14.82 3.04 4.31
CA GLY A 84 -13.63 2.20 4.18
C GLY A 84 -13.93 0.74 4.54
N LEU A 85 -14.60 0.51 5.68
CA LEU A 85 -14.93 -0.82 6.16
C LEU A 85 -15.86 -1.58 5.19
N ILE A 86 -16.92 -0.94 4.71
CA ILE A 86 -17.85 -1.54 3.76
C ILE A 86 -17.14 -1.90 2.45
N ALA A 87 -16.30 -1.00 1.93
CA ALA A 87 -15.52 -1.24 0.72
C ALA A 87 -14.52 -2.40 0.89
N GLY A 88 -13.85 -2.49 2.05
CA GLY A 88 -12.95 -3.58 2.37
C GLY A 88 -13.67 -4.94 2.44
N ILE A 89 -14.78 -5.01 3.16
CA ILE A 89 -15.56 -6.26 3.31
C ILE A 89 -16.12 -6.71 1.97
N SER A 90 -16.70 -5.81 1.17
CA SER A 90 -17.27 -6.17 -0.13
C SER A 90 -16.19 -6.67 -1.09
N THR A 91 -15.04 -5.98 -1.14
CA THR A 91 -13.88 -6.40 -1.93
C THR A 91 -13.35 -7.77 -1.47
N GLY A 92 -13.28 -8.00 -0.16
CA GLY A 92 -12.84 -9.26 0.43
C GLY A 92 -13.74 -10.44 0.06
N ILE A 93 -15.07 -10.28 0.17
CA ILE A 93 -16.04 -11.33 -0.19
C ILE A 93 -15.98 -11.65 -1.69
N VAL A 94 -15.96 -10.62 -2.54
CA VAL A 94 -15.86 -10.80 -4.00
C VAL A 94 -14.53 -11.46 -4.36
N GLY A 95 -13.42 -11.02 -3.76
CA GLY A 95 -12.10 -11.61 -3.95
C GLY A 95 -12.03 -13.07 -3.52
N ALA A 96 -12.63 -13.41 -2.38
CA ALA A 96 -12.72 -14.80 -1.90
C ALA A 96 -13.52 -15.69 -2.85
N ALA A 97 -14.66 -15.21 -3.37
CA ALA A 97 -15.46 -15.96 -4.34
C ALA A 97 -14.70 -16.21 -5.65
N ILE A 98 -14.00 -15.17 -6.16
CA ILE A 98 -13.14 -15.27 -7.34
C ILE A 98 -12.01 -16.27 -7.09
N TRP A 99 -11.37 -16.22 -5.92
CA TRP A 99 -10.36 -17.21 -5.51
C TRP A 99 -10.97 -18.62 -5.63
N GLY A 100 -12.05 -18.90 -4.91
CA GLY A 100 -12.67 -20.23 -4.90
C GLY A 100 -12.95 -20.76 -6.30
N ALA A 101 -13.53 -19.93 -7.17
CA ALA A 101 -13.79 -20.28 -8.57
C ALA A 101 -12.51 -20.61 -9.35
N ILE A 102 -11.44 -19.81 -9.20
CA ILE A 102 -10.16 -20.04 -9.86
C ILE A 102 -9.50 -21.34 -9.36
N THR A 103 -9.51 -21.59 -8.05
CA THR A 103 -8.93 -22.81 -7.48
C THR A 103 -9.62 -24.05 -8.03
N VAL A 104 -10.95 -24.05 -8.09
CA VAL A 104 -11.74 -25.18 -8.59
C VAL A 104 -11.49 -25.39 -10.09
N ALA A 105 -11.47 -24.31 -10.87
CA ALA A 105 -11.26 -24.38 -12.31
C ALA A 105 -9.83 -24.82 -12.69
N THR A 106 -8.83 -24.51 -11.87
CA THR A 106 -7.43 -24.81 -12.17
C THR A 106 -6.89 -26.05 -11.46
N GLY A 107 -7.55 -26.49 -10.37
CA GLY A 107 -7.04 -27.53 -9.48
C GLY A 107 -5.83 -27.10 -8.64
N PHE A 108 -5.41 -25.84 -8.71
CA PHE A 108 -4.25 -25.31 -8.00
C PHE A 108 -4.64 -24.21 -6.99
N GLN A 109 -4.12 -24.32 -5.77
CA GLN A 109 -4.14 -23.24 -4.80
C GLN A 109 -2.97 -22.30 -5.06
N ILE A 110 -3.27 -21.10 -5.58
CA ILE A 110 -2.27 -20.11 -5.95
C ILE A 110 -2.02 -19.16 -4.78
N GLY A 111 -0.91 -19.34 -4.06
CA GLY A 111 -0.54 -18.48 -2.92
C GLY A 111 -0.41 -16.98 -3.26
N PHE A 112 -0.13 -16.63 -4.52
CA PHE A 112 -0.12 -15.23 -4.98
C PHE A 112 -1.51 -14.56 -4.88
N MET A 113 -2.60 -15.32 -4.78
CA MET A 113 -3.95 -14.77 -4.58
C MET A 113 -4.07 -14.04 -3.24
N ALA A 114 -3.36 -14.50 -2.21
CA ALA A 114 -3.33 -13.87 -0.90
C ALA A 114 -2.71 -12.47 -0.95
N LEU A 115 -1.65 -12.28 -1.76
CA LEU A 115 -1.06 -10.95 -2.03
C LEU A 115 -2.08 -10.04 -2.73
N ALA A 116 -2.75 -10.54 -3.77
CA ALA A 116 -3.73 -9.79 -4.53
C ALA A 116 -4.93 -9.35 -3.66
N ILE A 117 -5.45 -10.24 -2.81
CA ILE A 117 -6.56 -9.94 -1.90
C ILE A 117 -6.14 -8.96 -0.82
N GLY A 118 -4.97 -9.17 -0.20
CA GLY A 118 -4.43 -8.23 0.80
C GLY A 118 -4.31 -6.82 0.24
N ALA A 119 -3.67 -6.69 -0.92
CA ALA A 119 -3.55 -5.40 -1.60
C ALA A 119 -4.91 -4.82 -2.01
N ALA A 120 -5.81 -5.61 -2.61
CA ALA A 120 -7.11 -5.14 -3.07
C ALA A 120 -8.00 -4.64 -1.91
N VAL A 121 -8.07 -5.39 -0.81
CA VAL A 121 -8.81 -5.00 0.40
C VAL A 121 -8.23 -3.71 0.98
N GLY A 122 -6.90 -3.64 1.13
CA GLY A 122 -6.24 -2.44 1.65
C GLY A 122 -6.49 -1.22 0.75
N ILE A 123 -6.32 -1.37 -0.55
CA ILE A 123 -6.56 -0.31 -1.53
C ILE A 123 -8.03 0.17 -1.50
N ALA A 124 -8.99 -0.74 -1.37
CA ALA A 124 -10.40 -0.39 -1.25
C ALA A 124 -10.68 0.43 0.02
N ILE A 125 -10.16 0.00 1.17
CA ILE A 125 -10.26 0.72 2.44
C ILE A 125 -9.63 2.10 2.34
N ARG A 126 -8.46 2.21 1.69
CA ARG A 126 -7.74 3.46 1.48
C ARG A 126 -8.55 4.45 0.65
N PHE A 127 -9.05 4.03 -0.51
CA PHE A 127 -9.74 4.94 -1.43
C PHE A 127 -11.09 5.40 -0.88
N SER A 128 -11.86 4.49 -0.26
CA SER A 128 -13.18 4.84 0.28
C SER A 128 -13.10 5.48 1.67
N GLY A 129 -12.09 5.13 2.46
CA GLY A 129 -11.99 5.55 3.85
C GLY A 129 -11.02 6.69 4.12
N LYS A 130 -10.07 6.96 3.21
CA LYS A 130 -9.00 7.97 3.35
C LYS A 130 -8.21 7.86 4.67
N GLY A 131 -8.08 6.65 5.21
CA GLY A 131 -7.61 6.40 6.57
C GLY A 131 -6.17 6.83 6.85
N VAL A 132 -5.96 7.58 7.94
CA VAL A 132 -4.63 7.93 8.47
C VAL A 132 -4.39 7.24 9.83
N ASP A 133 -5.45 7.05 10.60
CA ASP A 133 -5.39 6.33 11.88
C ASP A 133 -5.18 4.82 11.70
N SER A 134 -4.50 4.21 12.67
CA SER A 134 -4.09 2.80 12.64
C SER A 134 -5.26 1.82 12.52
N ILE A 135 -6.48 2.23 12.89
CA ILE A 135 -7.68 1.38 12.79
C ILE A 135 -7.96 0.94 11.35
N PHE A 136 -7.66 1.78 10.35
CA PHE A 136 -7.85 1.41 8.94
C PHE A 136 -6.92 0.27 8.53
N GLY A 137 -5.64 0.36 8.90
CA GLY A 137 -4.67 -0.71 8.69
C GLY A 137 -5.05 -2.00 9.42
N ILE A 138 -5.43 -1.92 10.69
CA ILE A 138 -5.83 -3.10 11.47
C ILE A 138 -7.05 -3.78 10.83
N SER A 139 -8.06 -3.01 10.45
CA SER A 139 -9.25 -3.54 9.76
C SER A 139 -8.89 -4.17 8.41
N GLY A 140 -8.01 -3.55 7.62
CA GLY A 140 -7.54 -4.13 6.36
C GLY A 140 -6.79 -5.44 6.54
N ALA A 141 -5.94 -5.54 7.56
CA ALA A 141 -5.23 -6.77 7.87
C ALA A 141 -6.20 -7.91 8.25
N ILE A 142 -7.14 -7.63 9.15
CA ILE A 142 -8.12 -8.61 9.63
C ILE A 142 -9.02 -9.07 8.47
N ILE A 143 -9.56 -8.13 7.69
CA ILE A 143 -10.44 -8.44 6.55
C ILE A 143 -9.70 -9.25 5.50
N ALA A 144 -8.45 -8.91 5.17
CA ALA A 144 -7.65 -9.66 4.22
C ALA A 144 -7.44 -11.12 4.66
N VAL A 145 -7.05 -11.35 5.91
CA VAL A 145 -6.87 -12.71 6.45
C VAL A 145 -8.18 -13.50 6.45
N LEU A 146 -9.28 -12.89 6.89
CA LEU A 146 -10.59 -13.54 6.86
C LEU A 146 -11.05 -13.84 5.42
N SER A 147 -10.71 -12.99 4.46
CA SER A 147 -11.01 -13.21 3.05
C SER A 147 -10.22 -14.38 2.47
N CYS A 148 -8.95 -14.55 2.85
CA CYS A 148 -8.17 -15.73 2.48
C CYS A 148 -8.77 -17.02 3.05
N LEU A 149 -9.15 -17.00 4.33
CA LEU A 149 -9.83 -18.12 4.97
C LEU A 149 -11.14 -18.47 4.27
N LEU A 150 -11.92 -17.45 3.91
CA LEU A 150 -13.17 -17.59 3.17
C LEU A 150 -12.94 -18.13 1.75
N GLY A 151 -11.85 -17.76 1.08
CA GLY A 151 -11.47 -18.29 -0.23
C GLY A 151 -11.16 -19.80 -0.17
N ASN A 152 -10.51 -20.25 0.89
CA ASN A 152 -10.30 -21.68 1.13
C ASN A 152 -11.61 -22.43 1.39
N PHE A 153 -12.50 -21.86 2.20
CA PHE A 153 -13.86 -22.40 2.37
C PHE A 153 -14.61 -22.53 1.04
N PHE A 154 -14.63 -21.47 0.22
CA PHE A 154 -15.28 -21.51 -1.08
C PHE A 154 -14.64 -22.51 -2.05
N SER A 155 -13.32 -22.69 -1.97
CA SER A 155 -12.63 -23.73 -2.74
C SER A 155 -13.11 -25.14 -2.35
N ILE A 156 -13.23 -25.43 -1.05
CA ILE A 156 -13.73 -26.72 -0.55
C ILE A 156 -15.14 -27.00 -1.05
N ILE A 157 -16.05 -26.04 -0.88
CA ILE A 157 -17.44 -26.17 -1.34
C ILE A 157 -17.50 -26.39 -2.84
N GLY A 158 -16.69 -25.65 -3.62
CA GLY A 158 -16.68 -25.79 -5.07
C GLY A 158 -16.08 -27.11 -5.56
N PHE A 159 -15.06 -27.65 -4.88
CA PHE A 159 -14.56 -28.99 -5.18
C PHE A 159 -15.58 -30.07 -4.87
N LEU A 160 -16.29 -29.96 -3.74
CA LEU A 160 -17.33 -30.91 -3.36
C LEU A 160 -18.50 -30.86 -4.36
N ALA A 161 -18.92 -29.66 -4.75
CA ALA A 161 -19.95 -29.46 -5.77
C ALA A 161 -19.55 -30.15 -7.09
N HIS A 162 -18.28 -30.04 -7.49
CA HIS A 162 -17.78 -30.66 -8.71
C HIS A 162 -17.69 -32.19 -8.62
N GLN A 163 -17.40 -32.76 -7.44
CA GLN A 163 -17.31 -34.21 -7.25
C GLN A 163 -18.68 -34.89 -7.18
N GLU A 164 -19.66 -34.24 -6.57
CA GLU A 164 -21.02 -34.78 -6.39
C GLU A 164 -21.97 -34.42 -7.54
N ASP A 165 -21.46 -33.78 -8.60
CA ASP A 165 -22.24 -33.24 -9.74
C ASP A 165 -23.40 -32.33 -9.28
N LEU A 166 -23.17 -31.55 -8.21
CA LEU A 166 -24.13 -30.60 -7.63
C LEU A 166 -23.82 -29.16 -8.05
N ASN A 167 -24.83 -28.29 -7.98
CA ASN A 167 -24.59 -26.86 -8.09
C ASN A 167 -23.92 -26.33 -6.83
N TYR A 168 -23.15 -25.24 -6.98
CA TYR A 168 -22.45 -24.60 -5.86
C TYR A 168 -23.40 -24.15 -4.74
N ILE A 169 -24.54 -23.54 -5.09
CA ILE A 169 -25.53 -23.06 -4.13
C ILE A 169 -26.20 -24.23 -3.39
N ASP A 170 -26.55 -25.30 -4.09
CA ASP A 170 -27.15 -26.48 -3.48
C ASP A 170 -26.17 -27.12 -2.49
N THR A 171 -24.89 -27.18 -2.86
CA THR A 171 -23.82 -27.69 -2.00
C THR A 171 -23.66 -26.84 -0.73
N LEU A 172 -23.73 -25.50 -0.82
CA LEU A 172 -23.69 -24.64 0.36
C LEU A 172 -24.79 -24.93 1.38
N PHE A 173 -26.00 -25.31 0.92
CA PHE A 173 -27.12 -25.60 1.82
C PHE A 173 -27.13 -27.04 2.32
N LEU A 174 -26.66 -27.99 1.51
CA LEU A 174 -26.66 -29.42 1.84
C LEU A 174 -25.42 -29.86 2.63
N PHE A 175 -24.34 -29.07 2.58
CA PHE A 175 -23.09 -29.41 3.26
C PHE A 175 -23.29 -29.54 4.78
N ASP A 176 -22.80 -30.65 5.34
CA ASP A 176 -22.76 -30.85 6.78
C ASP A 176 -21.56 -30.09 7.38
N TYR A 177 -21.85 -28.93 7.95
CA TYR A 177 -20.86 -28.03 8.56
C TYR A 177 -20.12 -28.62 9.76
N SER A 178 -20.56 -29.76 10.31
CA SER A 178 -19.78 -30.48 11.33
C SER A 178 -18.43 -30.97 10.79
N PHE A 179 -18.33 -31.23 9.48
CA PHE A 179 -17.08 -31.63 8.81
C PHE A 179 -16.23 -30.46 8.32
N LEU A 180 -16.73 -29.22 8.39
CA LEU A 180 -16.00 -28.06 7.88
C LEU A 180 -14.62 -27.94 8.50
N TRP A 181 -14.57 -27.93 9.83
CA TRP A 181 -13.33 -27.73 10.55
C TRP A 181 -12.31 -28.87 10.29
N PRO A 182 -12.69 -30.17 10.39
CA PRO A 182 -11.81 -31.27 9.98
C PRO A 182 -11.25 -31.12 8.56
N ILE A 183 -12.09 -30.81 7.56
CA ILE A 183 -11.65 -30.68 6.17
C ILE A 183 -10.70 -29.49 6.01
N MET A 184 -10.99 -28.37 6.65
CA MET A 184 -10.10 -27.22 6.64
C MET A 184 -8.74 -27.54 7.28
N GLN A 185 -8.70 -28.35 8.34
CA GLN A 185 -7.43 -28.77 8.95
C GLN A 185 -6.62 -29.72 8.06
N GLU A 186 -7.28 -30.66 7.39
CA GLU A 186 -6.62 -31.61 6.46
C GLU A 186 -6.10 -30.92 5.20
N THR A 187 -6.80 -29.89 4.72
CA THR A 187 -6.39 -29.11 3.54
C THR A 187 -5.40 -27.99 3.87
N PHE A 188 -5.23 -27.65 5.15
CA PHE A 188 -4.35 -26.58 5.58
C PHE A 188 -2.87 -26.98 5.50
N SER A 189 -2.08 -26.10 4.90
CA SER A 189 -0.63 -26.20 4.88
C SER A 189 0.00 -25.13 5.78
N ILE A 190 1.17 -25.42 6.35
CA ILE A 190 1.97 -24.43 7.10
C ILE A 190 2.28 -23.19 6.22
N ILE A 191 2.38 -23.39 4.91
CA ILE A 191 2.60 -22.32 3.93
C ILE A 191 1.41 -21.34 3.89
N ASP A 192 0.20 -21.77 4.20
CA ASP A 192 -0.97 -20.88 4.25
C ASP A 192 -0.83 -19.84 5.35
N LEU A 193 -0.20 -20.18 6.48
CA LEU A 193 0.10 -19.23 7.54
C LEU A 193 1.01 -18.09 7.04
N LEU A 194 2.00 -18.42 6.22
CA LEU A 194 2.87 -17.43 5.59
C LEU A 194 2.06 -16.51 4.67
N PHE A 195 1.20 -17.07 3.81
CA PHE A 195 0.38 -16.29 2.89
C PHE A 195 -0.68 -15.45 3.60
N TYR A 196 -1.26 -15.93 4.69
CA TYR A 196 -2.17 -15.16 5.52
C TYR A 196 -1.44 -14.00 6.20
N GLY A 197 -0.21 -14.24 6.68
CA GLY A 197 0.65 -13.18 7.20
C GLY A 197 0.95 -12.10 6.16
N ILE A 198 1.28 -12.50 4.93
CA ILE A 198 1.51 -11.59 3.80
C ILE A 198 0.24 -10.81 3.47
N ALA A 199 -0.90 -11.48 3.33
CA ALA A 199 -2.18 -10.84 3.04
C ALA A 199 -2.55 -9.81 4.12
N GLY A 200 -2.34 -10.14 5.40
CA GLY A 200 -2.55 -9.23 6.52
C GLY A 200 -1.62 -8.02 6.49
N ALA A 201 -0.32 -8.24 6.22
CA ALA A 201 0.67 -7.16 6.13
C ALA A 201 0.36 -6.20 4.96
N GLU A 202 -0.03 -6.75 3.81
CA GLU A 202 -0.38 -5.98 2.62
C GLU A 202 -1.70 -5.24 2.83
N GLY A 203 -2.71 -5.91 3.40
CA GLY A 203 -3.96 -5.28 3.82
C GLY A 203 -3.73 -4.12 4.79
N TYR A 204 -2.83 -4.29 5.77
CA TYR A 204 -2.44 -3.22 6.69
C TYR A 204 -1.79 -2.05 5.96
N LYS A 205 -0.72 -2.33 5.20
CA LYS A 205 0.11 -1.35 4.53
C LYS A 205 -0.68 -0.51 3.53
N PHE A 206 -1.52 -1.15 2.71
CA PHE A 206 -2.25 -0.48 1.64
C PHE A 206 -3.52 0.23 2.10
N SER A 207 -3.98 0.01 3.33
CA SER A 207 -5.18 0.68 3.89
C SER A 207 -4.99 2.16 4.21
N PHE A 208 -3.74 2.63 4.29
CA PHE A 208 -3.46 4.02 4.64
C PHE A 208 -3.49 4.93 3.41
N ARG A 209 -3.98 6.14 3.62
CA ARG A 209 -3.84 7.23 2.66
C ARG A 209 -2.36 7.40 2.33
N ALA A 210 -2.06 7.54 1.04
CA ALA A 210 -0.71 7.84 0.63
C ALA A 210 -0.68 9.23 0.02
N LEU A 211 0.17 10.06 0.62
CA LEU A 211 0.39 11.46 0.32
C LEU A 211 1.83 11.59 -0.18
N THR A 212 2.04 12.45 -1.15
CA THR A 212 3.36 12.81 -1.65
C THR A 212 3.95 13.97 -0.84
N GLU A 213 5.24 14.26 -1.02
CA GLU A 213 5.86 15.44 -0.40
C GLU A 213 5.17 16.73 -0.83
N LYS A 214 4.71 16.77 -2.09
CA LYS A 214 3.96 17.90 -2.66
C LYS A 214 2.61 18.08 -1.98
N ASP A 215 1.87 16.99 -1.75
CA ASP A 215 0.58 17.05 -1.05
C ASP A 215 0.76 17.61 0.37
N ILE A 216 1.83 17.20 1.07
CA ILE A 216 2.15 17.71 2.41
C ILE A 216 2.52 19.20 2.35
N ALA A 217 3.30 19.63 1.35
CA ALA A 217 3.67 21.03 1.20
C ALA A 217 2.44 21.91 0.99
N GLN A 218 1.50 21.48 0.13
CA GLN A 218 0.24 22.19 -0.12
C GLN A 218 -0.61 22.30 1.15
N LEU A 219 -0.72 21.21 1.92
CA LEU A 219 -1.47 21.19 3.18
C LEU A 219 -0.88 22.08 4.28
N LYS A 220 0.40 22.46 4.19
CA LYS A 220 1.05 23.40 5.13
C LYS A 220 0.84 24.86 4.76
N GLU A 221 0.47 25.13 3.50
CA GLU A 221 0.22 26.47 2.98
C GLU A 221 -1.25 26.91 3.17
N GLU A 222 -2.17 25.96 3.43
CA GLU A 222 -3.58 26.17 3.79
C GLU A 222 -3.79 26.48 5.29
#